data_AF-A0A841DC53-F1
#
_entry.id   AF-A0A841DC53-F1
#
_cell.length_a   1.000
_cell.length_b   1.000
_cell.length_c   1.000
_cell.angle_alpha   90.00
_cell.angle_beta   90.00
_cell.angle_gamma   90.00
#
_symmetry.space_group_name_H-M   'P 1'
#
loop_
_entity.id
_entity.type
_entity.pdbx_description
1 polymer ?
#
loop_
_entity_poly.entity_id
_entity_poly.type
_entity_poly.pdbx_seq_one_letter_code
_entity_poly.pdbx_strand_id
1 'polypeptide(L)'
;MRARVIHALLHLLDRQVVREGDGRLLCKADDLELASGEDGRPYVTAILAGPLALGPRVGGVPGRMMVAVTELLRPEERPGPHRIDMAHVTGVGSAVTVDRSRPELALERWTREHVVSRIPGANHAPGREAEPAPGPGTGRPPAPAPEREPAMRLSGLIRRAVQDASGEVVGQVADVRLTQDGPLLGRVQHAFAVSGLIVVPRHTGQLFGYERAISGTGPWLVRTAVRALHRGSVLVPWEHVADLGGDPVRLRAVREELTPLRELSALE
;
A
#
# COMPACT_ATOMS: atom_id res chain seq x y z
N MET A 1 6.58 -24.97 3.59
CA MET A 1 5.49 -23.97 3.75
C MET A 1 5.10 -23.47 2.38
N ARG A 2 3.81 -23.37 2.04
CA ARG A 2 3.39 -22.74 0.78
C ARG A 2 3.60 -21.23 0.90
N ALA A 3 4.26 -20.62 -0.10
CA ALA A 3 4.39 -19.17 -0.15
C ALA A 3 2.99 -18.55 -0.27
N ARG A 4 2.71 -17.55 0.56
CA ARG A 4 1.39 -16.90 0.57
C ARG A 4 1.31 -15.90 -0.57
N VAL A 5 0.23 -15.97 -1.35
CA VAL A 5 -0.08 -15.01 -2.43
C VAL A 5 -1.16 -14.04 -1.95
N ILE A 6 -0.98 -12.74 -2.20
CA ILE A 6 -1.96 -11.70 -1.90
C ILE A 6 -1.98 -10.63 -3.01
N HIS A 7 -3.08 -9.86 -3.10
CA HIS A 7 -3.19 -8.68 -3.93
C HIS A 7 -3.02 -7.43 -3.05
N ALA A 8 -2.13 -6.53 -3.43
CA ALA A 8 -1.70 -5.42 -2.58
C ALA A 8 -2.85 -4.48 -2.22
N LEU A 9 -3.64 -4.03 -3.21
CA LEU A 9 -4.73 -3.07 -2.97
C LEU A 9 -5.87 -3.72 -2.20
N LEU A 10 -6.22 -4.94 -2.57
CA LEU A 10 -7.34 -5.63 -1.96
C LEU A 10 -7.05 -6.11 -0.53
N HIS A 11 -5.85 -6.63 -0.27
CA HIS A 11 -5.56 -7.34 0.98
C HIS A 11 -4.67 -6.58 1.95
N LEU A 12 -3.90 -5.57 1.50
CA LEU A 12 -2.87 -4.95 2.33
C LEU A 12 -3.03 -3.44 2.46
N LEU A 13 -3.33 -2.71 1.39
CA LEU A 13 -3.65 -1.29 1.49
C LEU A 13 -4.98 -1.08 2.24
N ASP A 14 -5.08 0.06 2.92
CA ASP A 14 -6.17 0.45 3.84
C ASP A 14 -6.37 -0.49 5.03
N ARG A 15 -5.57 -1.55 5.15
CA ARG A 15 -5.63 -2.48 6.26
C ARG A 15 -5.15 -1.79 7.53
N GLN A 16 -5.85 -2.07 8.63
CA GLN A 16 -5.42 -1.64 9.94
C GLN A 16 -4.11 -2.32 10.30
N VAL A 17 -3.15 -1.53 10.79
CA VAL A 17 -1.91 -2.00 11.38
C VAL A 17 -2.10 -1.97 12.90
N VAL A 18 -1.99 -3.13 13.54
CA VAL A 18 -2.24 -3.32 14.97
C VAL A 18 -1.00 -3.87 15.66
N ARG A 19 -0.83 -3.53 16.94
CA ARG A 19 0.23 -4.10 17.77
C ARG A 19 -0.14 -5.51 18.21
N GLU A 20 0.83 -6.42 18.14
CA GLU A 20 0.71 -7.78 18.65
C GLU A 20 0.45 -7.80 20.17
N GLY A 21 -0.43 -8.69 20.62
CA GLY A 21 -0.74 -8.89 22.04
C GLY A 21 -1.95 -8.09 22.52
N ASP A 22 -1.94 -6.76 22.39
CA ASP A 22 -3.06 -5.90 22.84
C ASP A 22 -4.05 -5.55 21.72
N GLY A 23 -3.68 -5.79 20.45
CA GLY A 23 -4.52 -5.49 19.28
C GLY A 23 -4.72 -3.99 19.04
N ARG A 24 -3.92 -3.13 19.68
CA ARG A 24 -4.08 -1.68 19.58
C ARG A 24 -3.82 -1.22 18.15
N LEU A 25 -4.78 -0.49 17.57
CA LEU A 25 -4.60 0.18 16.28
C LEU A 25 -3.46 1.19 16.36
N LEU A 26 -2.53 1.12 15.40
CA LEU A 26 -1.43 2.06 15.26
C LEU A 26 -1.65 3.00 14.08
N CYS A 27 -2.03 2.46 12.92
CA CYS A 27 -2.35 3.24 11.72
C CYS A 27 -3.11 2.39 10.69
N LYS A 28 -3.31 2.95 9.51
CA LYS A 28 -3.62 2.21 8.29
C LYS A 28 -2.37 2.05 7.44
N ALA A 29 -2.34 1.01 6.61
CA ALA A 29 -1.37 0.85 5.55
C ALA A 29 -1.83 1.66 4.33
N ASP A 30 -1.34 2.89 4.18
CA ASP A 30 -1.82 3.79 3.13
C ASP A 30 -1.09 3.58 1.80
N ASP A 31 0.16 3.13 1.85
CA ASP A 31 0.99 2.77 0.70
C ASP A 31 2.07 1.73 1.09
N LEU A 32 2.81 1.22 0.10
CA LEU A 32 3.97 0.35 0.30
C LEU A 32 5.23 0.91 -0.35
N GLU A 33 6.34 0.73 0.34
CA GLU A 33 7.68 0.97 -0.18
C GLU A 33 8.19 -0.32 -0.84
N LEU A 34 8.70 -0.19 -2.06
CA LEU A 34 9.33 -1.24 -2.84
C LEU A 34 10.80 -0.91 -3.05
N ALA A 35 11.64 -1.93 -2.89
CA ALA A 35 13.03 -1.90 -3.33
C ALA A 35 13.28 -3.02 -4.34
N SER A 36 14.28 -2.84 -5.20
CA SER A 36 14.74 -3.88 -6.12
C SER A 36 15.44 -5.00 -5.33
N GLY A 37 15.02 -6.25 -5.56
CA GLY A 37 15.75 -7.43 -5.11
C GLY A 37 17.03 -7.64 -5.93
N GLU A 38 17.90 -8.53 -5.44
CA GLU A 38 19.12 -8.94 -6.16
C GLU A 38 18.82 -9.60 -7.51
N ASP A 39 17.67 -10.26 -7.63
CA ASP A 39 17.12 -10.87 -8.85
C ASP A 39 16.41 -9.85 -9.76
N GLY A 40 16.45 -8.56 -9.39
CA GLY A 40 15.74 -7.48 -10.06
C GLY A 40 14.24 -7.43 -9.77
N ARG A 41 13.68 -8.41 -9.04
CA ARG A 41 12.26 -8.46 -8.68
C ARG A 41 12.01 -7.53 -7.49
N PRO A 42 11.10 -6.54 -7.60
CA PRO A 42 10.80 -5.65 -6.49
C PRO A 42 10.17 -6.43 -5.34
N TYR A 43 10.51 -6.03 -4.12
CA TYR A 43 9.91 -6.56 -2.91
C TYR A 43 9.54 -5.44 -1.95
N VAL A 44 8.53 -5.71 -1.13
CA VAL A 44 8.04 -4.77 -0.13
C VAL A 44 9.04 -4.67 1.02
N THR A 45 9.58 -3.47 1.24
CA THR A 45 10.51 -3.18 2.33
C THR A 45 9.82 -2.56 3.53
N ALA A 46 8.76 -1.78 3.31
CA ALA A 46 8.03 -1.14 4.38
C ALA A 46 6.56 -0.84 4.03
N ILE A 47 5.75 -0.75 5.09
CA ILE A 47 4.42 -0.15 5.05
C ILE A 47 4.57 1.35 5.29
N LEU A 48 3.91 2.16 4.46
CA LEU A 48 3.87 3.60 4.58
C LEU A 48 2.49 4.05 5.07
N ALA A 49 2.48 4.99 6.00
CA ALA A 49 1.28 5.47 6.67
C ALA A 49 1.25 6.99 6.81
N GLY A 50 0.03 7.53 6.89
CA GLY A 50 -0.27 8.93 7.10
C GLY A 50 -0.46 9.73 5.80
N PRO A 51 -0.76 11.03 5.93
CA PRO A 51 -1.08 11.89 4.78
C PRO A 51 0.01 11.95 3.70
N LEU A 52 1.28 11.83 4.07
CA LEU A 52 2.41 11.80 3.12
C LEU A 52 2.53 10.46 2.37
N ALA A 53 1.87 9.41 2.85
CA ALA A 53 1.68 8.14 2.16
C ALA A 53 0.40 8.16 1.31
N LEU A 54 -0.71 8.61 1.91
CA LEU A 54 -2.04 8.60 1.31
C LEU A 54 -2.26 9.66 0.23
N GLY A 55 -1.69 10.86 0.40
CA GLY A 55 -1.89 12.00 -0.51
C GLY A 55 -1.58 11.68 -1.98
N PRO A 56 -0.40 11.11 -2.30
CA PRO A 56 -0.08 10.65 -3.66
C PRO A 56 -1.08 9.64 -4.23
N ARG A 57 -1.62 8.74 -3.39
CA ARG A 57 -2.59 7.72 -3.78
C ARG A 57 -3.99 8.30 -4.06
N VAL A 58 -4.40 9.32 -3.29
CA VAL A 58 -5.63 10.10 -3.55
C VAL A 58 -5.47 10.89 -4.84
N GLY A 59 -4.28 11.45 -5.06
CA GLY A 59 -3.95 12.23 -6.25
C GLY A 59 -4.73 13.55 -6.35
N GLY A 60 -4.51 14.25 -7.46
CA GLY A 60 -5.21 15.51 -7.76
C GLY A 60 -4.96 16.63 -6.74
N VAL A 61 -5.86 17.61 -6.73
CA VAL A 61 -5.80 18.76 -5.80
C VAL A 61 -5.95 18.32 -4.33
N PRO A 62 -6.91 17.44 -3.97
CA PRO A 62 -7.08 17.03 -2.57
C PRO A 62 -5.84 16.34 -2.00
N GLY A 63 -5.22 15.42 -2.76
CA GLY A 63 -4.00 14.75 -2.34
C GLY A 63 -2.82 15.71 -2.13
N ARG A 64 -2.64 16.68 -3.04
CA ARG A 64 -1.60 17.71 -2.89
C ARG A 64 -1.82 18.59 -1.66
N MET A 65 -3.07 18.95 -1.37
CA MET A 65 -3.41 19.71 -0.16
C MET A 65 -3.09 18.93 1.11
N MET A 66 -3.41 17.63 1.16
CA MET A 66 -3.08 16.77 2.31
C MET A 66 -1.58 16.75 2.60
N VAL A 67 -0.75 16.63 1.55
CA VAL A 67 0.72 16.67 1.67
C VAL A 67 1.17 18.04 2.16
N ALA A 68 0.79 19.11 1.46
CA ALA A 68 1.24 20.47 1.78
C ALA A 68 0.88 20.92 3.20
N VAL A 69 -0.33 20.61 3.67
CA VAL A 69 -0.75 20.91 5.04
C VAL A 69 0.08 20.13 6.06
N THR A 70 0.39 18.87 5.78
CA THR A 70 1.18 18.05 6.70
C THR A 70 2.64 18.53 6.74
N GLU A 71 3.23 18.85 5.59
CA GLU A 71 4.58 19.41 5.51
C GLU A 71 4.67 20.75 6.24
N LEU A 72 3.66 21.62 6.10
CA LEU A 72 3.59 22.90 6.80
C LEU A 72 3.56 22.75 8.34
N LEU A 73 2.92 21.71 8.84
CA LEU A 73 2.74 21.48 10.28
C LEU A 73 3.90 20.72 10.92
N ARG A 74 4.84 20.21 10.13
CA ARG A 74 5.98 19.42 10.63
C ARG A 74 7.25 20.26 10.65
N PRO A 75 7.93 20.37 11.80
CA PRO A 75 9.16 21.15 11.93
C PRO A 75 10.39 20.46 11.30
N GLU A 76 10.23 19.25 10.75
CA GLU A 76 11.31 18.50 10.11
C GLU A 76 11.68 19.12 8.75
N GLU A 77 12.97 19.21 8.43
CA GLU A 77 13.45 19.78 7.16
C GLU A 77 12.99 18.98 5.92
N ARG A 78 12.73 17.68 6.09
CA ARG A 78 12.22 16.76 5.04
C ARG A 78 11.28 15.71 5.66
N PRO A 79 10.01 16.05 5.91
CA PRO A 79 9.08 15.11 6.52
C PRO A 79 8.75 13.98 5.53
N GLY A 80 9.05 12.74 5.91
CA GLY A 80 8.67 11.54 5.18
C GLY A 80 7.37 10.91 5.72
N PRO A 81 6.72 10.02 4.96
CA PRO A 81 5.64 9.20 5.50
C PRO A 81 6.09 8.40 6.71
N HIS A 82 5.15 8.06 7.61
CA HIS A 82 5.47 7.10 8.66
C HIS A 82 5.78 5.75 8.02
N ARG A 83 6.94 5.19 8.38
CA ARG A 83 7.48 3.98 7.77
C ARG A 83 7.59 2.86 8.80
N ILE A 84 7.00 1.71 8.51
CA ILE A 84 7.10 0.49 9.30
C ILE A 84 7.84 -0.53 8.47
N ASP A 85 9.09 -0.84 8.84
CA ASP A 85 9.88 -1.87 8.17
C ASP A 85 9.17 -3.22 8.22
N MET A 86 9.17 -3.93 7.09
CA MET A 86 8.53 -5.25 6.97
C MET A 86 9.14 -6.29 7.93
N ALA A 87 10.36 -6.06 8.44
CA ALA A 87 10.98 -6.87 9.49
C ALA A 87 10.20 -6.88 10.82
N HIS A 88 9.31 -5.90 11.04
CA HIS A 88 8.49 -5.82 12.25
C HIS A 88 7.08 -6.37 12.06
N VAL A 89 6.69 -6.73 10.84
CA VAL A 89 5.36 -7.27 10.55
C VAL A 89 5.34 -8.74 10.92
N THR A 90 4.65 -9.12 12.00
CA THR A 90 4.59 -10.52 12.45
C THR A 90 3.47 -11.31 11.78
N GLY A 91 2.50 -10.63 11.16
CA GLY A 91 1.40 -11.30 10.47
C GLY A 91 0.58 -10.38 9.57
N VAL A 92 -0.05 -10.97 8.56
CA VAL A 92 -1.01 -10.30 7.67
C VAL A 92 -2.31 -11.10 7.68
N GLY A 93 -3.46 -10.48 7.88
CA GLY A 93 -4.73 -11.21 7.97
C GLY A 93 -5.93 -10.27 7.89
N SER A 94 -6.85 -10.36 8.85
CA SER A 94 -7.89 -9.35 9.10
C SER A 94 -7.29 -7.96 9.40
N ALA A 95 -6.07 -7.93 9.91
CA ALA A 95 -5.23 -6.77 10.13
C ALA A 95 -3.77 -7.11 9.79
N VAL A 96 -2.92 -6.10 9.61
CA VAL A 96 -1.47 -6.26 9.65
C VAL A 96 -1.05 -6.20 11.11
N THR A 97 -0.37 -7.22 11.60
CA THR A 97 0.14 -7.27 12.98
C THR A 97 1.62 -6.93 12.99
N VAL A 98 2.03 -6.05 13.91
CA VAL A 98 3.44 -5.69 14.11
C VAL A 98 3.89 -6.01 15.53
N ASP A 99 5.19 -6.24 15.71
CA ASP A 99 5.76 -6.60 17.00
C ASP A 99 5.48 -5.58 18.12
N ARG A 100 5.65 -6.02 19.37
CA ARG A 100 5.36 -5.24 20.58
C ARG A 100 6.28 -4.05 20.81
N SER A 101 7.45 -4.00 20.18
CA SER A 101 8.48 -2.99 20.45
C SER A 101 8.11 -1.61 19.88
N ARG A 102 7.13 -1.55 18.96
CA ARG A 102 6.81 -0.32 18.23
C ARG A 102 5.99 0.63 19.09
N PRO A 103 6.48 1.82 19.50
CA PRO A 103 5.64 2.78 20.22
C PRO A 103 4.48 3.26 19.34
N GLU A 104 3.44 3.85 19.95
CA GLU A 104 2.37 4.53 19.20
C GLU A 104 2.98 5.49 18.16
N LEU A 105 2.42 5.57 16.96
CA LEU A 105 3.00 6.37 15.88
C LEU A 105 2.87 7.85 16.22
N ALA A 106 3.93 8.63 15.94
CA ALA A 106 4.01 10.04 16.31
C ALA A 106 2.85 10.87 15.74
N LEU A 107 2.30 10.49 14.58
CA LEU A 107 1.11 11.13 14.02
C LEU A 107 -0.17 10.86 14.84
N GLU A 108 -0.38 9.67 15.39
CA GLU A 108 -1.55 9.40 16.25
C GLU A 108 -1.47 10.20 17.55
N ARG A 109 -0.27 10.26 18.16
CA ARG A 109 0.00 11.16 19.29
C ARG A 109 -0.24 12.62 18.92
N TRP A 110 0.32 13.10 17.81
CA TRP A 110 0.13 14.49 17.37
C TRP A 110 -1.34 14.80 17.08
N THR A 111 -2.06 13.95 16.34
CA THR A 111 -3.48 14.13 16.03
C THR A 111 -4.31 14.10 17.30
N ARG A 112 -4.01 13.19 18.25
CA ARG A 112 -4.64 13.16 19.56
C ARG A 112 -4.39 14.45 20.35
N GLU A 113 -3.12 14.88 20.42
CA GLU A 113 -2.66 16.01 21.22
C GLU A 113 -3.04 17.39 20.65
N HIS A 114 -3.12 17.53 19.32
CA HIS A 114 -3.26 18.83 18.66
C HIS A 114 -4.58 19.02 17.91
N VAL A 115 -5.27 17.92 17.55
CA VAL A 115 -6.53 17.97 16.80
C VAL A 115 -7.69 17.44 17.64
N VAL A 116 -7.64 16.18 18.08
CA VAL A 116 -8.74 15.52 18.83
C VAL A 116 -8.95 16.17 20.20
N SER A 117 -7.87 16.48 20.91
CA SER A 117 -7.91 17.20 22.20
C SER A 117 -8.60 18.56 22.13
N ARG A 118 -8.66 19.16 20.94
CA ARG A 118 -9.29 20.47 20.69
C ARG A 118 -10.72 20.38 20.19
N ILE A 119 -11.24 19.17 19.95
CA ILE A 119 -12.65 18.97 19.62
C ILE A 119 -13.46 19.04 20.92
N PRO A 120 -14.47 19.93 21.01
CA PRO A 120 -15.34 20.02 22.19
C PRO A 120 -15.99 18.67 22.50
N GLY A 121 -15.80 18.15 23.72
CA GLY A 121 -16.39 16.89 24.20
C GLY A 121 -15.48 15.66 24.23
N ALA A 122 -14.21 15.76 23.82
CA ALA A 122 -13.28 14.61 23.76
C ALA A 122 -12.81 14.03 25.12
N ASN A 123 -13.15 14.66 26.25
CA ASN A 123 -12.62 14.33 27.59
C ASN A 123 -13.61 13.60 28.52
N HIS A 124 -14.52 12.78 28.00
CA HIS A 124 -15.42 11.97 28.84
C HIS A 124 -15.13 10.48 28.73
N ALA A 125 -14.10 10.06 29.46
CA ALA A 125 -13.97 8.71 29.98
C ALA A 125 -13.56 8.83 31.46
N PRO A 126 -14.35 8.33 32.43
CA PRO A 126 -13.96 8.39 33.83
C PRO A 126 -12.91 7.30 34.10
N GLY A 127 -11.79 7.70 34.69
CA GLY A 127 -10.81 6.79 35.29
C GLY A 127 -9.61 6.42 34.42
N ARG A 128 -8.62 7.32 34.35
CA ARG A 128 -7.21 6.92 34.22
C ARG A 128 -6.35 7.96 34.93
N GLU A 129 -5.65 7.52 35.96
CA GLU A 129 -4.66 8.30 36.70
C GLU A 129 -3.66 8.92 35.73
N ALA A 130 -3.32 10.18 35.98
CA ALA A 130 -2.40 10.95 35.16
C ALA A 130 -1.01 10.27 35.15
N GLU A 131 -0.57 9.80 33.99
CA GLU A 131 0.84 9.46 33.79
C GLU A 131 1.69 10.72 33.91
N PRO A 132 2.86 10.65 34.56
CA PRO A 132 3.77 11.79 34.68
C PRO A 132 4.33 12.18 33.31
N ALA A 133 4.45 13.49 33.08
CA ALA A 133 5.00 14.06 31.86
C ALA A 133 6.41 13.52 31.56
N PRO A 134 6.74 13.22 30.28
CA PRO A 134 8.09 12.81 29.92
C PRO A 134 9.08 13.97 30.16
N GLY A 135 10.14 13.69 30.90
CA GLY A 135 11.27 14.61 31.07
C GLY A 135 12.00 14.87 29.73
N PRO A 136 12.84 15.92 29.65
CA PRO A 136 13.55 16.28 28.43
C PRO A 136 14.48 15.13 28.00
N GLY A 137 14.10 14.42 26.94
CA GLY A 137 14.88 13.32 26.39
C GLY A 137 16.19 13.83 25.82
N THR A 138 17.31 13.44 26.41
CA THR A 138 18.69 13.71 25.94
C THR A 138 19.11 12.77 24.81
N GLY A 139 18.16 12.26 24.03
CA GLY A 139 18.44 11.40 22.88
C GLY A 139 18.97 12.22 21.72
N ARG A 140 20.25 12.08 21.41
CA ARG A 140 20.81 12.50 20.13
C ARG A 140 19.91 11.96 19.01
N PRO A 141 19.41 12.79 18.08
CA PRO A 141 18.60 12.30 16.97
C PRO A 141 19.38 11.20 16.25
N PRO A 142 18.75 10.07 15.89
CA PRO A 142 19.40 9.02 15.13
C PRO A 142 20.02 9.66 13.89
N ALA A 143 21.28 9.30 13.60
CA ALA A 143 21.97 9.77 12.41
C ALA A 143 21.07 9.55 11.18
N PRO A 144 21.06 10.48 10.20
CA PRO A 144 20.27 10.32 9.00
C PRO A 144 20.60 8.95 8.40
N ALA A 145 19.55 8.15 8.18
CA ALA A 145 19.71 6.89 7.47
C ALA A 145 20.41 7.20 6.12
N PRO A 146 21.37 6.37 5.68
CA PRO A 146 22.05 6.60 4.41
C PRO A 146 21.00 6.83 3.32
N GLU A 147 21.26 7.79 2.43
CA GLU A 147 20.38 8.13 1.31
C GLU A 147 20.18 6.87 0.46
N ARG A 148 19.14 6.11 0.80
CA ARG A 148 18.71 4.92 0.07
C ARG A 148 18.25 5.40 -1.29
N GLU A 149 18.62 4.68 -2.35
CA GLU A 149 18.10 4.90 -3.69
C GLU A 149 16.59 5.14 -3.64
N PRO A 150 16.04 6.05 -4.46
CA PRO A 150 14.64 6.44 -4.38
C PRO A 150 13.74 5.21 -4.47
N ALA A 151 13.22 4.80 -3.32
CA ALA A 151 12.40 3.61 -3.21
C ALA A 151 11.08 3.85 -3.93
N MET A 152 10.68 2.90 -4.77
CA MET A 152 9.46 3.01 -5.56
C MET A 152 8.25 2.81 -4.65
N ARG A 153 7.20 3.63 -4.84
CA ARG A 153 5.93 3.46 -4.14
C ARG A 153 5.00 2.56 -4.94
N LEU A 154 4.35 1.62 -4.26
CA LEU A 154 3.39 0.73 -4.92
C LEU A 154 2.21 1.51 -5.50
N SER A 155 1.70 2.53 -4.81
CA SER A 155 0.63 3.39 -5.32
C SER A 155 0.99 4.08 -6.65
N GLY A 156 2.28 4.36 -6.86
CA GLY A 156 2.81 4.92 -8.11
C GLY A 156 2.74 3.96 -9.29
N LEU A 157 2.56 2.66 -9.07
CA LEU A 157 2.32 1.66 -10.13
C LEU A 157 0.87 1.64 -10.57
N ILE A 158 -0.06 1.95 -9.67
CA ILE A 158 -1.48 1.82 -9.91
C ILE A 158 -1.92 2.88 -10.93
N ARG A 159 -2.80 2.50 -11.85
CA ARG A 159 -3.26 3.28 -13.00
C ARG A 159 -2.20 3.59 -14.05
N ARG A 160 -0.94 3.17 -13.87
CA ARG A 160 0.05 3.31 -14.94
C ARG A 160 -0.34 2.47 -16.14
N ALA A 161 -0.09 3.06 -17.30
CA ALA A 161 -0.27 2.44 -18.58
C ALA A 161 0.63 1.22 -18.70
N VAL A 162 0.14 0.16 -19.33
CA VAL A 162 0.95 -1.03 -19.66
C VAL A 162 1.02 -1.17 -21.17
N GLN A 163 2.24 -1.23 -21.69
CA GLN A 163 2.54 -1.49 -23.11
C GLN A 163 3.21 -2.84 -23.26
N ASP A 164 2.79 -3.60 -24.26
CA ASP A 164 3.43 -4.88 -24.58
C ASP A 164 4.73 -4.70 -25.39
N ALA A 165 5.36 -5.81 -25.77
CA ALA A 165 6.62 -5.80 -26.52
C ALA A 165 6.51 -5.17 -27.92
N SER A 166 5.31 -5.10 -28.50
CA SER A 166 5.04 -4.44 -29.78
C SER A 166 4.81 -2.92 -29.64
N GLY A 167 4.69 -2.44 -28.40
CA GLY A 167 4.35 -1.06 -28.08
C GLY A 167 2.84 -0.80 -27.94
N GLU A 168 2.01 -1.82 -28.17
CA GLU A 168 0.57 -1.74 -28.05
C GLU A 168 0.13 -1.61 -26.59
N VAL A 169 -0.89 -0.80 -26.36
CA VAL A 169 -1.40 -0.54 -25.02
C VAL A 169 -2.32 -1.69 -24.59
N VAL A 170 -1.83 -2.52 -23.68
CA VAL A 170 -2.59 -3.64 -23.10
C VAL A 170 -3.72 -3.13 -22.21
N GLY A 171 -3.42 -2.13 -21.38
CA GLY A 171 -4.34 -1.63 -20.35
C GLY A 171 -3.66 -0.70 -19.34
N GLN A 172 -4.10 -0.80 -18.09
CA GLN A 172 -3.52 -0.11 -16.95
C GLN A 172 -3.43 -1.04 -15.73
N VAL A 173 -2.46 -0.82 -14.86
CA VAL A 173 -2.31 -1.59 -13.62
C VAL A 173 -3.46 -1.29 -12.67
N ALA A 174 -4.23 -2.32 -12.31
CA ALA A 174 -5.30 -2.23 -11.32
C ALA A 174 -4.85 -2.69 -9.93
N ASP A 175 -3.98 -3.69 -9.87
CA ASP A 175 -3.44 -4.23 -8.61
C ASP A 175 -2.08 -4.90 -8.86
N VAL A 176 -1.36 -5.21 -7.78
CA VAL A 176 -0.06 -5.88 -7.78
C VAL A 176 -0.18 -7.18 -6.99
N ARG A 177 0.16 -8.30 -7.62
CA ARG A 177 0.18 -9.62 -6.98
C ARG A 177 1.51 -9.80 -6.25
N LEU A 178 1.45 -10.01 -4.95
CA LEU A 178 2.59 -10.23 -4.07
C LEU A 178 2.64 -11.70 -3.64
N THR A 179 3.84 -12.27 -3.60
CA THR A 179 4.09 -13.60 -3.04
C THR A 179 5.10 -13.48 -1.91
N GLN A 180 4.89 -14.20 -0.80
CA GLN A 180 5.77 -14.17 0.37
C GLN A 180 6.99 -15.10 0.18
N ASP A 181 7.76 -14.83 -0.86
CA ASP A 181 8.94 -15.59 -1.31
C ASP A 181 10.17 -14.69 -1.56
N GLY A 182 10.10 -13.41 -1.15
CA GLY A 182 11.19 -12.45 -1.31
C GLY A 182 12.34 -12.67 -0.32
N PRO A 183 13.30 -11.71 -0.25
CA PRO A 183 14.43 -11.79 0.67
C PRO A 183 14.02 -12.03 2.13
N LEU A 184 14.85 -12.75 2.89
CA LEU A 184 14.61 -12.94 4.32
C LEU A 184 14.74 -11.61 5.06
N LEU A 185 13.66 -11.23 5.75
CA LEU A 185 13.61 -10.07 6.61
C LEU A 185 13.80 -10.52 8.06
N GLY A 186 14.84 -10.03 8.70
CA GLY A 186 15.21 -10.50 10.04
C GLY A 186 15.63 -11.98 10.00
N ARG A 187 15.15 -12.80 10.95
CA ARG A 187 15.57 -14.20 11.13
C ARG A 187 14.56 -15.27 10.70
N VAL A 188 13.33 -14.91 10.33
CA VAL A 188 12.23 -15.91 10.26
C VAL A 188 11.23 -15.75 9.12
N GLN A 189 11.17 -14.60 8.43
CA GLN A 189 10.12 -14.37 7.43
C GLN A 189 10.66 -13.83 6.11
N HIS A 190 10.11 -14.33 5.01
CA HIS A 190 10.36 -13.80 3.68
C HIS A 190 9.55 -12.52 3.45
N ALA A 191 10.14 -11.57 2.73
CA ALA A 191 9.44 -10.39 2.23
C ALA A 191 8.36 -10.76 1.20
N PHE A 192 7.43 -9.85 0.98
CA PHE A 192 6.50 -9.94 -0.15
C PHE A 192 7.18 -9.44 -1.42
N ALA A 193 7.45 -10.33 -2.37
CA ALA A 193 7.98 -9.98 -3.69
C ALA A 193 6.86 -9.82 -4.72
N VAL A 194 7.02 -8.87 -5.63
CA VAL A 194 6.07 -8.60 -6.73
C VAL A 194 6.08 -9.76 -7.71
N SER A 195 5.09 -10.65 -7.63
CA SER A 195 4.95 -11.82 -8.52
C SER A 195 4.22 -11.52 -9.83
N GLY A 196 3.52 -10.40 -9.91
CA GLY A 196 2.86 -10.00 -11.16
C GLY A 196 1.99 -8.75 -11.01
N LEU A 197 1.47 -8.28 -12.12
CA LEU A 197 0.59 -7.12 -12.23
C LEU A 197 -0.79 -7.57 -12.72
N ILE A 198 -1.84 -7.08 -12.08
CA ILE A 198 -3.20 -7.23 -12.57
C ILE A 198 -3.48 -6.05 -13.49
N VAL A 199 -3.66 -6.32 -14.78
CA VAL A 199 -3.86 -5.30 -15.81
C VAL A 199 -5.29 -5.36 -16.30
N VAL A 200 -5.95 -4.21 -16.31
CA VAL A 200 -7.34 -4.06 -16.76
C VAL A 200 -7.42 -3.12 -17.97
N PRO A 201 -8.43 -3.25 -18.84
CA PRO A 201 -8.63 -2.31 -19.95
C PRO A 201 -8.76 -0.85 -19.46
N ARG A 202 -8.29 0.12 -20.25
CA ARG A 202 -8.24 1.55 -19.86
C ARG A 202 -9.60 2.20 -19.56
N HIS A 203 -10.68 1.77 -20.21
CA HIS A 203 -12.02 2.37 -20.03
C HIS A 203 -12.67 2.04 -18.66
N THR A 204 -11.95 1.33 -17.80
CA THR A 204 -12.41 0.88 -16.48
C THR A 204 -12.39 1.98 -15.41
N GLY A 205 -11.57 3.02 -15.59
CA GLY A 205 -11.32 4.04 -14.57
C GLY A 205 -12.51 4.93 -14.18
N GLN A 206 -13.56 5.05 -15.01
CA GLN A 206 -14.70 5.93 -14.73
C GLN A 206 -15.81 5.29 -13.89
N LEU A 207 -15.81 3.97 -13.67
CA LEU A 207 -16.91 3.26 -12.99
C LEU A 207 -16.64 2.94 -11.51
N PHE A 208 -15.41 3.12 -11.01
CA PHE A 208 -15.04 2.82 -9.61
C PHE A 208 -15.60 3.80 -8.56
N GLY A 209 -16.37 4.81 -8.97
CA GLY A 209 -17.14 5.66 -8.06
C GLY A 209 -18.39 4.99 -7.45
N TYR A 210 -18.76 3.78 -7.89
CA TYR A 210 -20.03 3.13 -7.55
C TYR A 210 -19.94 1.96 -6.56
N GLU A 211 -18.76 1.59 -6.07
CA GLU A 211 -18.56 0.31 -5.35
C GLU A 211 -19.28 0.21 -3.99
N ARG A 212 -19.76 1.32 -3.41
CA ARG A 212 -20.57 1.26 -2.17
C ARG A 212 -22.08 1.13 -2.38
N ALA A 213 -22.58 1.20 -3.62
CA ALA A 213 -24.01 1.07 -3.91
C ALA A 213 -24.43 -0.34 -4.37
N ILE A 214 -23.47 -1.26 -4.59
CA ILE A 214 -23.71 -2.58 -5.19
C ILE A 214 -23.57 -3.69 -4.14
N SER A 215 -24.09 -3.46 -2.93
CA SER A 215 -24.29 -4.51 -1.93
C SER A 215 -25.78 -4.76 -1.78
N GLY A 216 -26.34 -5.48 -2.76
CA GLY A 216 -27.74 -5.90 -2.81
C GLY A 216 -28.34 -5.74 -4.20
N THR A 217 -28.56 -6.85 -4.90
CA THR A 217 -29.39 -6.94 -6.14
C THR A 217 -29.11 -5.86 -7.19
N GLY A 218 -27.90 -5.85 -7.77
CA GLY A 218 -27.55 -4.90 -8.84
C GLY A 218 -28.31 -5.16 -10.16
N PRO A 219 -28.80 -4.11 -10.85
CA PRO A 219 -29.44 -4.25 -12.17
C PRO A 219 -28.55 -5.02 -13.16
N TRP A 220 -29.16 -5.83 -14.02
CA TRP A 220 -28.43 -6.72 -14.96
C TRP A 220 -27.41 -5.98 -15.84
N LEU A 221 -27.64 -4.69 -16.12
CA LEU A 221 -26.73 -3.79 -16.82
C LEU A 221 -25.41 -3.57 -16.09
N VAL A 222 -25.44 -3.37 -14.76
CA VAL A 222 -24.23 -3.22 -13.92
C VAL A 222 -23.41 -4.50 -13.94
N ARG A 223 -24.07 -5.66 -13.80
CA ARG A 223 -23.38 -6.96 -13.89
C ARG A 223 -22.78 -7.18 -15.27
N THR A 224 -23.45 -6.75 -16.34
CA THR A 224 -22.98 -6.92 -17.72
C THR A 224 -21.78 -6.02 -17.99
N ALA A 225 -21.82 -4.78 -17.51
CA ALA A 225 -20.68 -3.86 -17.57
C ALA A 225 -19.48 -4.41 -16.79
N VAL A 226 -19.65 -4.82 -15.53
CA VAL A 226 -18.61 -5.44 -14.70
C VAL A 226 -18.07 -6.74 -15.34
N ARG A 227 -18.92 -7.56 -15.95
CA ARG A 227 -18.49 -8.80 -16.64
C ARG A 227 -17.79 -8.52 -17.98
N ALA A 228 -18.16 -7.46 -18.69
CA ALA A 228 -17.42 -6.98 -19.86
C ALA A 228 -16.05 -6.38 -19.45
N LEU A 229 -16.02 -5.73 -18.30
CA LEU A 229 -14.84 -5.14 -17.67
C LEU A 229 -13.78 -6.19 -17.30
N HIS A 230 -14.22 -7.24 -16.58
CA HIS A 230 -13.35 -8.34 -16.19
C HIS A 230 -12.91 -9.21 -17.38
N ARG A 231 -13.67 -9.22 -18.48
CA ARG A 231 -13.36 -10.06 -19.66
C ARG A 231 -12.02 -9.74 -20.31
N GLY A 232 -11.55 -8.50 -20.19
CA GLY A 232 -10.26 -8.06 -20.70
C GLY A 232 -9.16 -7.95 -19.64
N SER A 233 -9.39 -8.42 -18.42
CA SER A 233 -8.37 -8.39 -17.35
C SER A 233 -7.37 -9.53 -17.52
N VAL A 234 -6.09 -9.22 -17.39
CA VAL A 234 -4.99 -10.19 -17.53
C VAL A 234 -4.09 -10.12 -16.30
N LEU A 235 -3.56 -11.27 -15.89
CA LEU A 235 -2.42 -11.29 -14.98
C LEU A 235 -1.17 -11.24 -15.86
N VAL A 236 -0.28 -10.32 -15.56
CA VAL A 236 1.06 -10.26 -16.14
C VAL A 236 2.04 -10.79 -15.09
N PRO A 237 2.52 -12.03 -15.22
CA PRO A 237 3.61 -12.55 -14.41
C PRO A 237 4.86 -11.66 -14.46
N TRP A 238 5.66 -11.66 -13.38
CA TRP A 238 6.86 -10.82 -13.27
C TRP A 238 7.87 -11.04 -14.40
N GLU A 239 8.02 -12.28 -14.88
CA GLU A 239 8.89 -12.65 -15.99
C GLU A 239 8.60 -11.88 -17.28
N HIS A 240 7.35 -11.45 -17.47
CA HIS A 240 6.94 -10.66 -18.61
C HIS A 240 7.09 -9.14 -18.41
N VAL A 241 7.52 -8.64 -17.24
CA VAL A 241 7.65 -7.20 -16.97
C VAL A 241 9.06 -6.70 -17.31
N ALA A 242 9.22 -6.01 -18.44
CA ALA A 242 10.50 -5.51 -18.94
C ALA A 242 11.08 -4.37 -18.09
N ASP A 243 10.25 -3.36 -17.84
CA ASP A 243 10.61 -2.15 -17.11
C ASP A 243 9.41 -1.66 -16.29
N LEU A 244 9.62 -1.55 -14.98
CA LEU A 244 8.66 -1.03 -14.01
C LEU A 244 8.95 0.44 -13.65
N GLY A 245 10.11 0.98 -14.00
CA GLY A 245 10.53 2.35 -13.70
C GLY A 245 9.92 3.40 -14.63
N GLY A 246 9.79 3.12 -15.93
CA GLY A 246 9.29 4.10 -16.91
C GLY A 246 7.75 4.14 -17.01
N ASP A 247 7.13 5.30 -17.18
CA ASP A 247 5.69 5.42 -17.48
C ASP A 247 5.50 5.62 -18.99
N PRO A 248 5.01 4.63 -19.76
CA PRO A 248 4.27 3.42 -19.37
C PRO A 248 5.15 2.23 -18.93
N VAL A 249 4.59 1.35 -18.08
CA VAL A 249 5.18 0.04 -17.76
C VAL A 249 5.31 -0.78 -19.04
N ARG A 250 6.50 -1.34 -19.30
CA ARG A 250 6.78 -2.09 -20.53
C ARG A 250 6.84 -3.59 -20.24
N LEU A 251 6.27 -4.39 -21.14
CA LEU A 251 6.33 -5.85 -21.07
C LEU A 251 7.32 -6.41 -22.09
N ARG A 252 7.81 -7.63 -21.81
CA ARG A 252 8.60 -8.46 -22.72
C ARG A 252 7.75 -9.33 -23.64
N ALA A 253 6.52 -9.63 -23.21
CA ALA A 253 5.57 -10.45 -23.94
C ALA A 253 4.60 -9.56 -24.76
N VAL A 254 4.01 -10.14 -25.81
CA VAL A 254 2.89 -9.54 -26.54
C VAL A 254 1.55 -9.86 -25.85
N ARG A 255 0.50 -9.08 -26.11
CA ARG A 255 -0.81 -9.23 -25.46
C ARG A 255 -1.38 -10.65 -25.54
N GLU A 256 -1.17 -11.35 -26.66
CA GLU A 256 -1.71 -12.69 -26.93
C GLU A 256 -1.10 -13.77 -26.05
N GLU A 257 0.10 -13.55 -25.52
CA GLU A 257 0.81 -14.48 -24.63
C GLU A 257 0.38 -14.33 -23.16
N LEU A 258 -0.37 -13.27 -22.83
CA LEU A 258 -0.76 -12.97 -21.46
C LEU A 258 -1.94 -13.84 -21.00
N THR A 259 -1.83 -14.38 -19.80
CA THR A 259 -2.88 -15.23 -19.22
C THR A 259 -4.10 -14.39 -18.80
N PRO A 260 -5.31 -14.68 -19.32
CA PRO A 260 -6.54 -14.05 -18.88
C PRO A 260 -6.83 -14.37 -17.41
N LEU A 261 -7.23 -13.35 -16.63
CA LEU A 261 -7.42 -13.50 -15.18
C LEU A 261 -8.46 -14.58 -14.80
N ARG A 262 -9.48 -14.76 -15.65
CA ARG A 262 -10.55 -15.76 -15.46
C ARG A 262 -10.05 -17.20 -15.44
N GLU A 263 -8.97 -17.49 -16.16
CA GLU A 263 -8.40 -18.84 -16.26
C GLU A 263 -7.63 -19.19 -14.99
N LEU A 264 -7.15 -18.18 -14.26
CA LEU A 264 -6.45 -18.35 -12.98
C LEU A 264 -7.41 -18.52 -11.81
N SER A 265 -8.53 -17.77 -11.80
CA SER A 265 -9.57 -17.93 -10.77
C SER A 265 -10.31 -19.28 -10.81
N ALA A 266 -10.15 -20.05 -11.89
CA ALA A 266 -10.72 -21.39 -12.03
C ALA A 266 -9.77 -22.49 -11.51
N LEU A 267 -8.53 -22.13 -11.15
CA LEU A 267 -7.46 -23.05 -10.74
C LEU A 267 -7.09 -22.93 -9.24
N GLU A 268 -7.68 -21.97 -8.52
CA GLU A 268 -7.52 -21.76 -7.06
C GLU A 268 -8.76 -22.24 -6.28
#